data_AF-M0R0H4-F1
#
_entry.id   AF-M0R0H4-F1
#
_cell.length_a   1.000
_cell.length_b   1.000
_cell.length_c   1.000
_cell.angle_alpha   90.00
_cell.angle_beta   90.00
_cell.angle_gamma   90.00
#
_symmetry.space_group_name_H-M   'P 1'
#
loop_
_entity.id
_entity.type
_entity.pdbx_description
1 polymer ?
#
loop_
_entity_poly.entity_id
_entity_poly.type
_entity_poly.pdbx_seq_one_letter_code
_entity_poly.pdbx_strand_id
1 'polypeptide(L)'
;MSAESGPGTRLRNLPVMGDGLETSQMSTTQAQAQPQPANAASTNPPPPETSNPNKPKRQTNQLQYLLRVVLKTLWKHQFAWPFQQPVDAVKLNLPDYYKIIKTPM
;
A
#
# COMPACT_ATOMS: atom_id res chain seq x y z
N MET A 1 -2.53 60.04 -12.32
CA MET A 1 -1.71 59.13 -13.16
C MET A 1 -0.92 58.23 -12.23
N SER A 2 -1.40 57.01 -11.93
CA SER A 2 -0.66 56.05 -11.10
C SER A 2 -0.97 54.60 -11.51
N ALA A 3 0.08 53.99 -12.06
CA ALA A 3 0.45 52.60 -12.31
C ALA A 3 -0.58 51.44 -12.12
N GLU A 4 -0.80 50.74 -13.23
CA GLU A 4 -1.19 49.33 -13.31
C GLU A 4 0.09 48.46 -13.21
N SER A 5 0.07 47.43 -12.35
CA SER A 5 1.17 46.46 -12.21
C SER A 5 0.56 45.06 -12.14
N GLY A 6 0.66 44.31 -13.25
CA GLY A 6 0.30 42.90 -13.34
C GLY A 6 1.55 42.03 -13.48
N PRO A 7 1.70 40.93 -12.72
CA PRO A 7 2.87 40.07 -12.84
C PRO A 7 2.70 39.05 -13.97
N GLY A 8 3.71 39.02 -14.84
CA GLY A 8 3.84 38.15 -16.00
C GLY A 8 4.31 36.72 -15.69
N THR A 9 3.91 35.85 -16.61
CA THR A 9 4.62 34.72 -17.24
C THR A 9 5.80 34.09 -16.48
N ARG A 10 5.71 32.79 -16.18
CA ARG A 10 6.84 31.86 -16.42
C ARG A 10 6.40 30.48 -16.87
N LEU A 11 7.14 30.06 -17.89
CA LEU A 11 6.96 28.90 -18.75
C LEU A 11 7.30 27.59 -18.02
N ARG A 12 6.73 26.54 -18.60
CA ARG A 12 6.75 25.13 -18.20
C ARG A 12 8.16 24.58 -18.45
N ASN A 13 8.83 24.09 -17.40
CA ASN A 13 10.11 23.38 -17.52
C ASN A 13 9.85 21.97 -18.08
N LEU A 14 10.25 21.72 -19.32
CA LEU A 14 10.45 20.38 -19.86
C LEU A 14 11.91 19.98 -19.63
N PRO A 15 12.21 18.78 -19.12
CA PRO A 15 13.58 18.30 -19.06
C PRO A 15 14.10 17.99 -20.47
N VAL A 16 15.32 18.45 -20.72
CA VAL A 16 16.09 18.25 -21.96
C VAL A 16 16.55 16.78 -22.02
N MET A 17 16.31 16.09 -23.13
CA MET A 17 16.88 14.77 -23.41
C MET A 17 18.28 14.99 -23.98
N GLY A 18 19.31 14.74 -23.15
CA GLY A 18 20.70 14.70 -23.57
C GLY A 18 21.07 13.29 -24.03
N ASP A 19 21.54 13.20 -25.27
CA ASP A 19 22.15 12.02 -25.89
C ASP A 19 23.52 11.78 -25.25
N GLY A 20 23.73 10.59 -24.69
CA GLY A 20 24.91 10.23 -23.91
C GLY A 20 25.23 8.76 -24.09
N LEU A 21 25.84 8.43 -25.23
CA LEU A 21 26.40 7.14 -25.55
C LEU A 21 27.69 6.94 -24.72
N GLU A 22 27.60 6.26 -23.57
CA GLU A 22 28.79 5.76 -22.87
C GLU A 22 28.89 4.23 -22.94
N THR A 23 29.99 3.80 -23.54
CA THR A 23 30.48 2.43 -23.68
C THR A 23 30.76 1.82 -22.31
N SER A 24 29.92 0.89 -21.86
CA SER A 24 30.18 0.15 -20.62
C SER A 24 30.94 -1.15 -20.90
N GLN A 25 32.03 -1.30 -20.15
CA GLN A 25 33.10 -2.27 -20.30
C GLN A 25 32.65 -3.62 -19.73
N MET A 26 32.98 -4.72 -20.43
CA MET A 26 32.75 -6.08 -19.98
C MET A 26 33.67 -6.40 -18.80
N SER A 27 33.11 -6.73 -17.64
CA SER A 27 33.82 -7.41 -16.55
C SER A 27 33.06 -8.67 -16.14
N THR A 28 33.65 -9.78 -16.54
CA THR A 28 33.81 -11.05 -15.79
C THR A 28 32.78 -11.43 -14.73
N THR A 29 32.11 -12.55 -15.04
CA THR A 29 31.49 -13.56 -14.17
C THR A 29 31.84 -13.48 -12.68
N GLN A 30 30.85 -13.08 -11.89
CA GLN A 30 30.67 -13.60 -10.53
C GLN A 30 29.35 -14.35 -10.50
N ALA A 31 29.43 -15.65 -10.26
CA ALA A 31 28.30 -16.46 -9.84
C ALA A 31 27.85 -15.96 -8.46
N GLN A 32 27.05 -14.91 -8.46
CA GLN A 32 26.38 -14.45 -7.26
C GLN A 32 25.28 -15.47 -6.99
N ALA A 33 25.57 -16.38 -6.06
CA ALA A 33 24.56 -17.17 -5.38
C ALA A 33 23.48 -16.19 -4.91
N GLN A 34 22.37 -16.19 -5.65
CA GLN A 34 21.17 -15.48 -5.26
C GLN A 34 20.82 -16.07 -3.90
N PRO A 35 20.79 -15.29 -2.80
CA PRO A 35 19.98 -15.70 -1.68
C PRO A 35 18.57 -15.70 -2.25
N GLN A 36 18.07 -16.87 -2.61
CA GLN A 36 16.63 -17.11 -2.57
C GLN A 36 16.18 -16.52 -1.25
N PRO A 37 15.28 -15.53 -1.23
CA PRO A 37 14.80 -15.00 0.02
C PRO A 37 14.23 -16.19 0.78
N ALA A 38 14.94 -16.56 1.85
CA ALA A 38 14.63 -17.66 2.71
C ALA A 38 13.15 -17.57 3.08
N ASN A 39 12.38 -18.61 2.77
CA ASN A 39 11.10 -18.95 3.38
C ASN A 39 10.41 -17.79 4.14
N ALA A 40 9.93 -16.77 3.44
CA ALA A 40 9.04 -15.76 4.04
C ALA A 40 7.61 -16.29 4.19
N ALA A 41 7.44 -17.61 4.35
CA ALA A 41 6.20 -18.35 4.14
C ALA A 41 5.64 -18.97 5.43
N SER A 42 6.01 -18.48 6.61
CA SER A 42 5.56 -19.10 7.86
C SER A 42 5.19 -18.15 8.99
N THR A 43 5.11 -16.83 8.75
CA THR A 43 4.64 -15.89 9.76
C THR A 43 3.59 -14.95 9.18
N ASN A 44 2.47 -14.82 9.89
CA ASN A 44 1.44 -13.85 9.52
C ASN A 44 2.01 -12.43 9.68
N PRO A 45 1.72 -11.51 8.75
CA PRO A 45 2.11 -10.11 8.89
C PRO A 45 1.38 -9.45 10.06
N PRO A 46 1.89 -8.31 10.57
CA PRO A 46 1.15 -7.53 11.55
C PRO A 46 -0.23 -7.12 10.99
N PRO A 47 -1.26 -7.04 11.84
CA PRO A 47 -2.59 -6.65 11.41
C PRO A 47 -2.62 -5.20 10.88
N PRO A 48 -3.60 -4.85 10.03
CA PRO A 48 -3.76 -3.49 9.53
C PRO A 48 -3.89 -2.45 10.66
N GLU A 49 -3.40 -1.24 10.40
CA GLU A 49 -3.45 -0.14 11.35
C GLU A 49 -4.91 0.28 11.65
N THR A 50 -5.33 0.20 12.92
CA THR A 50 -6.70 0.56 13.34
C THR A 50 -6.79 1.95 13.99
N SER A 51 -5.68 2.52 14.45
CA SER A 51 -5.66 3.85 15.07
C SER A 51 -4.31 4.53 14.85
N ASN A 52 -4.33 5.63 14.10
CA ASN A 52 -3.19 6.52 13.92
C ASN A 52 -3.45 7.86 14.63
N PRO A 53 -2.63 8.30 15.60
CA PRO A 53 -2.79 9.60 16.26
C PRO A 53 -2.64 10.80 15.31
N ASN A 54 -1.84 10.65 14.26
CA ASN A 54 -1.57 11.72 13.29
C ASN A 54 -2.68 11.86 12.24
N LYS A 55 -3.58 10.87 12.15
CA LYS A 55 -4.69 10.91 11.20
C LYS A 55 -5.90 11.61 11.84
N PRO A 56 -6.44 12.68 11.24
CA PRO A 56 -7.60 13.35 11.78
C PRO A 56 -8.80 12.39 11.83
N LYS A 57 -9.43 12.30 13.01
CA LYS A 57 -10.61 11.47 13.24
C LYS A 57 -11.87 12.27 12.87
N ARG A 58 -12.88 11.59 12.35
CA ARG A 58 -14.19 12.17 12.05
C ARG A 58 -15.29 11.21 12.47
N GLN A 59 -16.38 11.76 12.97
CA GLN A 59 -17.59 11.01 13.27
C GLN A 59 -18.74 11.66 12.50
N THR A 60 -19.24 10.96 11.49
CA THR A 60 -20.35 11.42 10.65
C THR A 60 -21.57 10.53 10.85
N ASN A 61 -22.75 10.99 10.45
CA ASN A 61 -23.97 10.17 10.47
C ASN A 61 -23.82 8.92 9.58
N GLN A 62 -23.15 9.05 8.43
CA GLN A 62 -22.89 7.93 7.51
C GLN A 62 -21.93 6.90 8.13
N LEU A 63 -20.84 7.33 8.78
CA LEU A 63 -19.94 6.42 9.48
C LEU A 63 -20.64 5.72 10.66
N GLN A 64 -21.52 6.42 11.36
CA GLN A 64 -22.33 5.82 12.42
C GLN A 64 -23.33 4.80 11.87
N TYR A 65 -23.95 5.06 10.70
CA TYR A 65 -24.82 4.09 10.02
C TYR A 65 -24.05 2.85 9.59
N LEU A 66 -22.86 3.02 8.99
CA LEU A 66 -21.98 1.91 8.61
C LEU A 66 -21.64 1.03 9.81
N LEU A 67 -21.29 1.62 10.96
CA LEU A 67 -20.99 0.87 12.17
C LEU A 67 -22.24 0.19 12.77
N ARG A 68 -23.33 0.93 12.97
CA ARG A 68 -24.48 0.46 13.75
C ARG A 68 -25.45 -0.43 12.99
N VAL A 69 -25.53 -0.25 11.67
CA VAL A 69 -26.48 -0.98 10.81
C VAL A 69 -25.72 -1.98 9.95
N VAL A 70 -24.83 -1.51 9.08
CA VAL A 70 -24.19 -2.36 8.06
C VAL A 70 -23.27 -3.39 8.70
N LEU A 71 -22.25 -2.94 9.44
CA LEU A 71 -21.28 -3.82 10.07
C LEU A 71 -21.95 -4.75 11.08
N LYS A 72 -22.88 -4.24 11.90
CA LYS A 72 -23.63 -5.05 12.87
C LYS A 72 -24.43 -6.18 12.20
N THR A 73 -25.03 -5.91 11.03
CA THR A 73 -25.80 -6.92 10.27
C THR A 73 -24.87 -7.98 9.70
N LEU A 74 -23.76 -7.55 9.07
CA LEU A 74 -22.75 -8.46 8.52
C LEU A 74 -22.10 -9.31 9.61
N TRP A 75 -21.81 -8.74 10.78
CA TRP A 75 -21.14 -9.43 11.89
C TRP A 75 -21.98 -10.56 12.49
N LYS A 76 -23.31 -10.44 12.44
CA LYS A 76 -24.25 -11.45 12.95
C LYS A 76 -24.59 -12.53 11.93
N HIS A 77 -24.18 -12.36 10.68
CA HIS A 77 -24.50 -13.32 9.63
C HIS A 77 -23.81 -14.67 9.90
N GLN A 78 -24.46 -15.78 9.52
CA GLN A 78 -23.93 -17.13 9.77
C GLN A 78 -22.56 -17.37 9.11
N PHE A 79 -22.27 -16.66 8.02
CA PHE A 79 -20.99 -16.73 7.30
C PHE A 79 -20.00 -15.62 7.66
N ALA A 80 -20.26 -14.86 8.73
CA ALA A 80 -19.37 -13.78 9.14
C ALA A 80 -18.05 -14.30 9.71
N TRP A 81 -18.06 -15.49 10.32
CA TRP A 81 -16.96 -16.00 11.14
C TRP A 81 -15.57 -15.98 10.47
N PRO A 82 -15.38 -16.23 9.15
CA PRO A 82 -14.06 -16.16 8.52
C PRO A 82 -13.52 -14.72 8.35
N PHE A 83 -14.39 -13.72 8.39
CA PHE A 83 -14.08 -12.31 8.12
C PHE A 83 -13.99 -11.45 9.38
N GLN A 84 -14.19 -12.05 10.56
CA GLN A 84 -14.14 -11.31 11.82
C GLN A 84 -12.71 -11.01 12.30
N GLN A 85 -11.71 -11.68 11.73
CA GLN A 85 -10.30 -11.57 12.09
C GLN A 85 -9.42 -11.62 10.83
N PRO A 86 -8.18 -11.11 10.88
CA PRO A 86 -7.22 -11.31 9.81
C PRO A 86 -7.02 -12.79 9.50
N VAL A 87 -6.76 -13.11 8.23
CA VAL A 87 -6.53 -14.49 7.78
C VAL A 87 -5.25 -15.04 8.41
N ASP A 88 -5.37 -16.13 9.16
CA ASP A 88 -4.21 -16.85 9.69
C ASP A 88 -3.71 -17.86 8.65
N ALA A 89 -2.77 -17.43 7.82
CA ALA A 89 -2.20 -18.24 6.74
C ALA A 89 -1.44 -19.46 7.28
N VAL A 90 -0.86 -19.37 8.48
CA VAL A 90 -0.14 -20.48 9.12
C VAL A 90 -1.13 -21.54 9.60
N LYS A 91 -2.15 -21.14 10.34
CA LYS A 91 -3.17 -22.07 10.87
C LYS A 91 -3.98 -22.75 9.77
N LEU A 92 -4.21 -22.05 8.66
CA LEU A 92 -4.96 -22.56 7.51
C LEU A 92 -4.08 -23.29 6.48
N ASN A 93 -2.77 -23.38 6.70
CA ASN A 93 -1.80 -23.96 5.76
C ASN A 93 -1.89 -23.34 4.36
N LEU A 94 -1.94 -22.01 4.28
CA LEU A 94 -2.00 -21.23 3.03
C LEU A 94 -0.66 -20.49 2.80
N PRO A 95 0.39 -21.17 2.31
CA PRO A 95 1.74 -20.62 2.26
C PRO A 95 1.91 -19.45 1.27
N ASP A 96 1.01 -19.31 0.30
CA ASP A 96 1.03 -18.28 -0.73
C ASP A 96 0.01 -17.15 -0.49
N TYR A 97 -0.79 -17.21 0.59
CA TYR A 97 -1.86 -16.23 0.83
C TYR A 97 -1.35 -14.79 0.79
N TYR A 98 -0.38 -14.45 1.64
CA TYR A 98 0.22 -13.11 1.68
C TYR A 98 1.23 -12.86 0.53
N LYS A 99 1.57 -13.89 -0.24
CA LYS A 99 2.28 -13.74 -1.51
C LYS A 99 1.33 -13.28 -2.62
N ILE A 100 0.06 -13.64 -2.58
CA ILE A 100 -0.93 -13.23 -3.59
C ILE A 100 -1.67 -11.97 -3.14
N ILE A 101 -2.18 -11.95 -1.91
CA ILE A 101 -2.95 -10.84 -1.34
C ILE A 101 -2.01 -9.82 -0.71
N LYS A 102 -1.76 -8.73 -1.44
CA LYS A 102 -0.80 -7.67 -1.04
C LYS A 102 -1.36 -6.64 -0.08
N THR A 103 -2.68 -6.52 0.01
CA THR A 103 -3.37 -5.52 0.84
C THR A 103 -4.50 -6.20 1.62
N PRO A 104 -4.18 -6.91 2.72
CA PRO A 104 -5.20 -7.45 3.61
C PRO A 104 -5.98 -6.30 4.28
N MET A 105 -7.26 -6.54 4.56
CA MET A 105 -8.21 -5.57 5.14
C MET A 105 -8.89 -6.16 6.38
#